data_AF-A0A2Z4IHE0-F1
#
_entry.id   AF-A0A2Z4IHE0-F1
#
_cell.length_a   1.000
_cell.length_b   1.000
_cell.length_c   1.000
_cell.angle_alpha   90.00
_cell.angle_beta   90.00
_cell.angle_gamma   90.00
#
_symmetry.space_group_name_H-M   'P 1'
#
loop_
_entity.id
_entity.type
_entity.pdbx_description
1 polymer ?
#
loop_
_entity_poly.entity_id
_entity_poly.type
_entity_poly.pdbx_seq_one_letter_code
_entity_poly.pdbx_strand_id
1 'polypeptide(L)'
;MNRRKEKHALIGQVVLNGYDLSYLESFKALQSKYPDDEDIRITSFIWMAIIHDENGHLIKALDIFYNLLRKEEFSSLQLQNILMDTFKILIKLDRKEEAIELVEKYHVDERIDPLSYVSPLLFWYVDELAPLELDLAKYDQLLDYAMDKLGYHSKMVDRKAKIREIHWINHNTSMKYENVLTKVKGKAKEEQILGLREFVATDPPSLYKKIANKKIETLSKL
;
A
#
# COMPACT_ATOMS: atom_id res chain seq x y z
N MET A 1 7.00 -9.55 27.63
CA MET A 1 6.38 -9.78 26.31
C MET A 1 7.30 -9.15 25.25
N ASN A 2 7.45 -9.70 24.04
CA ASN A 2 8.36 -9.15 23.01
C ASN A 2 7.79 -7.82 22.49
N ARG A 3 8.61 -6.77 22.35
CA ARG A 3 8.23 -5.44 21.83
C ARG A 3 7.41 -5.49 20.53
N ARG A 4 7.73 -6.43 19.63
CA ARG A 4 6.97 -6.68 18.40
C ARG A 4 5.56 -7.21 18.65
N LYS A 5 5.39 -8.09 19.67
CA LYS A 5 4.08 -8.62 20.06
C LYS A 5 3.21 -7.54 20.70
N GLU A 6 3.80 -6.69 21.55
CA GLU A 6 3.10 -5.54 22.15
C GLU A 6 2.60 -4.57 21.09
N LYS A 7 3.47 -4.17 20.15
CA LYS A 7 3.10 -3.31 19.01
C LYS A 7 1.91 -3.89 18.22
N HIS A 8 1.99 -5.16 17.80
CA HIS A 8 0.93 -5.78 17.02
C HIS A 8 -0.36 -6.00 17.82
N ALA A 9 -0.26 -6.28 19.13
CA ALA A 9 -1.44 -6.42 19.98
C ALA A 9 -2.20 -5.09 20.10
N LEU A 10 -1.48 -3.98 20.32
CA LEU A 10 -2.10 -2.65 20.37
C LEU A 10 -2.77 -2.28 19.04
N ILE A 11 -2.10 -2.53 17.92
CA ILE A 11 -2.67 -2.33 16.58
C ILE A 11 -3.97 -3.14 16.42
N GLY A 12 -3.95 -4.43 16.80
CA GLY A 12 -5.14 -5.28 16.74
C GLY A 12 -6.30 -4.74 17.58
N GLN A 13 -6.02 -4.21 18.77
CA GLN A 13 -7.03 -3.60 19.63
C GLN A 13 -7.65 -2.34 18.99
N VAL A 14 -6.83 -1.48 18.39
CA VAL A 14 -7.31 -0.25 17.74
C VAL A 14 -8.29 -0.58 16.61
N VAL A 15 -7.93 -1.54 15.75
CA VAL A 15 -8.79 -1.98 14.64
C VAL A 15 -10.09 -2.60 15.15
N LEU A 16 -10.01 -3.46 16.17
CA LEU A 16 -11.20 -4.13 16.74
C LEU A 16 -12.15 -3.17 17.45
N ASN A 17 -11.67 -2.02 17.92
CA ASN A 17 -12.45 -1.03 18.66
C ASN A 17 -12.72 0.24 17.84
N GLY A 18 -12.69 0.14 16.51
CA GLY A 18 -13.12 1.22 15.62
C GLY A 18 -12.30 2.50 15.76
N TYR A 19 -11.00 2.39 16.02
CA TYR A 19 -10.07 3.52 16.04
C TYR A 19 -10.35 4.58 17.11
N ASP A 20 -10.75 4.16 18.32
CA ASP A 20 -11.03 5.05 19.45
C ASP A 20 -9.84 6.00 19.80
N LEU A 21 -10.13 7.29 20.01
CA LEU A 21 -9.13 8.32 20.34
C LEU A 21 -8.35 8.05 21.63
N SER A 22 -8.89 7.26 22.56
CA SER A 22 -8.23 6.85 23.80
C SER A 22 -6.93 6.06 23.55
N TYR A 23 -6.79 5.41 22.39
CA TYR A 23 -5.59 4.69 22.02
C TYR A 23 -4.40 5.60 21.67
N LEU A 24 -4.60 6.90 21.47
CA LEU A 24 -3.50 7.85 21.28
C LEU A 24 -2.54 7.84 22.47
N GLU A 25 -3.07 7.79 23.70
CA GLU A 25 -2.24 7.70 24.91
C GLU A 25 -1.53 6.35 25.02
N SER A 26 -2.14 5.28 24.52
CA SER A 26 -1.51 3.95 24.47
C SER A 26 -0.31 3.93 23.52
N PHE A 27 -0.40 4.58 22.36
CA PHE A 27 0.73 4.70 21.43
C PHE A 27 1.83 5.62 21.97
N LYS A 28 1.49 6.73 22.64
CA LYS A 28 2.47 7.58 23.34
C LYS A 28 3.19 6.81 24.44
N ALA A 29 2.46 6.06 25.27
CA ALA A 29 3.05 5.22 26.30
C ALA A 29 3.98 4.15 25.72
N LEU A 30 3.61 3.55 24.59
CA LEU A 30 4.45 2.59 23.88
C LEU A 30 5.76 3.23 23.37
N GLN A 31 5.69 4.45 22.82
CA GLN A 31 6.89 5.22 22.42
C GLN A 31 7.78 5.55 23.61
N SER A 32 7.22 6.01 24.73
CA SER A 32 7.99 6.33 25.94
C SER A 32 8.66 5.09 26.55
N LYS A 33 8.04 3.91 26.41
CA LYS A 33 8.60 2.65 26.87
C LYS A 33 9.78 2.17 26.00
N TYR A 34 9.80 2.54 24.73
CA TYR A 34 10.81 2.12 23.75
C TYR A 34 11.35 3.33 22.97
N PRO A 35 12.02 4.28 23.63
CA PRO A 35 12.38 5.57 23.04
C PRO A 35 13.37 5.46 21.86
N ASP A 36 14.24 4.45 21.89
CA ASP A 36 15.26 4.21 20.87
C ASP A 36 14.80 3.25 19.76
N ASP A 37 13.58 2.72 19.83
CA ASP A 37 13.04 1.81 18.81
C ASP A 37 12.32 2.61 17.72
N GLU A 38 13.06 2.87 16.64
CA GLU A 38 12.56 3.64 15.50
C GLU A 38 11.33 3.02 14.83
N ASP A 39 11.27 1.69 14.69
CA ASP A 39 10.12 1.00 14.11
C ASP A 39 8.87 1.21 14.96
N ILE A 40 8.99 1.13 16.29
CA ILE A 40 7.89 1.45 17.21
C ILE A 40 7.52 2.93 17.09
N ARG A 41 8.51 3.83 17.08
CA ARG A 41 8.28 5.28 16.99
C ARG A 41 7.48 5.64 15.74
N ILE A 42 7.92 5.20 14.57
CA ILE A 42 7.27 5.46 13.27
C ILE A 42 5.90 4.80 13.22
N THR A 43 5.82 3.52 13.58
CA THR A 43 4.54 2.79 13.58
C THR A 43 3.51 3.49 14.47
N SER A 44 3.90 3.90 15.68
CA SER A 44 3.00 4.64 16.58
C SER A 44 2.51 5.94 15.96
N PHE A 45 3.37 6.73 15.31
CA PHE A 45 2.93 7.95 14.63
C PHE A 45 1.96 7.67 13.47
N ILE A 46 2.23 6.65 12.65
CA ILE A 46 1.31 6.24 11.58
C ILE A 46 -0.06 5.90 12.16
N TRP A 47 -0.11 5.06 13.20
CA TRP A 47 -1.39 4.66 13.79
C TRP A 47 -2.11 5.81 14.51
N MET A 48 -1.38 6.73 15.14
CA MET A 48 -1.96 7.95 15.70
C MET A 48 -2.56 8.84 14.60
N ALA A 49 -1.90 8.96 13.45
CA ALA A 49 -2.44 9.70 12.30
C ALA A 49 -3.70 9.03 11.74
N ILE A 50 -3.71 7.70 11.60
CA ILE A 50 -4.89 6.94 11.18
C ILE A 50 -6.05 7.13 12.17
N ILE A 51 -5.80 7.03 13.47
CA ILE A 51 -6.83 7.30 14.50
C ILE A 51 -7.40 8.71 14.35
N HIS A 52 -6.55 9.72 14.08
CA HIS A 52 -7.04 11.07 13.82
C HIS A 52 -7.88 11.17 12.54
N ASP A 53 -7.47 10.54 11.45
CA ASP A 53 -8.22 10.52 10.18
C ASP A 53 -9.62 9.89 10.37
N GLU A 54 -9.68 8.72 10.99
CA GLU A 54 -10.93 7.98 11.24
C GLU A 54 -11.90 8.75 12.15
N ASN A 55 -11.41 9.67 12.98
CA ASN A 55 -12.21 10.54 13.84
C ASN A 55 -12.44 11.95 13.25
N GLY A 56 -12.16 12.15 11.96
CA GLY A 56 -12.40 13.42 11.25
C GLY A 56 -11.41 14.54 11.60
N HIS A 57 -10.33 14.24 12.33
CA HIS A 57 -9.27 15.19 12.64
C HIS A 57 -8.22 15.25 11.51
N LEU A 58 -8.69 15.50 10.30
CA LEU A 58 -7.91 15.41 9.05
C LEU A 58 -6.62 16.25 9.07
N ILE A 59 -6.69 17.51 9.53
CA ILE A 59 -5.52 18.39 9.59
C ILE A 59 -4.46 17.83 10.56
N LYS A 60 -4.86 17.31 11.72
CA LYS A 60 -3.91 16.71 12.68
C LYS A 60 -3.27 15.45 12.12
N ALA A 61 -4.04 14.60 11.44
CA ALA A 61 -3.52 13.42 10.78
C ALA A 61 -2.48 13.80 9.72
N LEU A 62 -2.80 14.81 8.90
CA LEU A 62 -1.93 15.32 7.86
C LEU A 62 -0.62 15.93 8.43
N ASP A 63 -0.71 16.70 9.51
CA ASP A 63 0.47 17.27 10.19
C ASP A 63 1.41 16.17 10.67
N ILE A 64 0.88 15.06 11.20
CA ILE A 64 1.70 13.92 11.63
C ILE A 64 2.37 13.27 10.41
N PHE A 65 1.64 13.03 9.33
CA PHE A 65 2.21 12.41 8.13
C PHE A 65 3.27 13.29 7.45
N TYR A 66 3.07 14.60 7.34
CA TYR A 66 4.10 15.49 6.81
C TYR A 66 5.34 15.53 7.70
N ASN A 67 5.16 15.52 9.02
CA ASN A 67 6.28 15.42 9.95
C ASN A 67 7.03 14.09 9.82
N LEU A 68 6.33 13.00 9.51
CA LEU A 68 6.97 11.74 9.15
C LEU A 68 7.74 11.88 7.84
N LEU A 69 7.12 12.31 6.74
CA LEU A 69 7.75 12.44 5.42
C LEU A 69 9.04 13.27 5.40
N ARG A 70 9.21 14.22 6.33
CA ARG A 70 10.43 15.02 6.51
C ARG A 70 11.61 14.26 7.12
N LYS A 71 11.37 13.15 7.84
CA LYS A 71 12.42 12.43 8.58
C LYS A 71 13.22 11.45 7.72
N GLU A 72 12.77 11.16 6.50
CA GLU A 72 13.37 10.28 5.47
C GLU A 72 13.75 8.83 5.88
N GLU A 73 13.73 8.50 7.17
CA GLU A 73 14.10 7.22 7.77
C GLU A 73 12.88 6.31 7.92
N PHE A 74 12.43 5.69 6.83
CA PHE A 74 11.38 4.65 6.88
C PHE A 74 11.67 3.55 5.86
N SER A 75 11.15 2.35 6.12
CA SER A 75 11.11 1.29 5.11
C SER A 75 10.24 1.68 3.92
N SER A 76 10.48 1.07 2.76
CA SER A 76 9.67 1.30 1.55
C SER A 76 8.17 1.09 1.78
N LEU A 77 7.80 0.06 2.54
CA LEU A 77 6.41 -0.22 2.90
C LEU A 77 5.81 0.87 3.79
N GLN A 78 6.56 1.37 4.78
CA GLN A 78 6.10 2.48 5.62
C GLN A 78 5.93 3.76 4.80
N LEU A 79 6.90 4.07 3.94
CA LEU A 79 6.83 5.22 3.04
C LEU A 79 5.60 5.16 2.14
N GLN A 80 5.34 4.00 1.52
CA GLN A 80 4.17 3.79 0.68
C GLN A 80 2.86 4.02 1.45
N ASN A 81 2.72 3.48 2.67
CA ASN A 81 1.53 3.68 3.48
C ASN A 81 1.35 5.14 3.89
N ILE A 82 2.42 5.80 4.35
CA ILE A 82 2.41 7.21 4.72
C ILE A 82 1.96 8.04 3.52
N LEU A 83 2.53 7.83 2.34
CA LEU A 83 2.15 8.56 1.14
C LEU A 83 0.67 8.33 0.82
N MET A 84 0.23 7.08 0.70
CA MET A 84 -1.16 6.75 0.35
C MET A 84 -2.18 7.38 1.31
N ASP A 85 -1.92 7.39 2.61
CA ASP A 85 -2.83 8.00 3.59
C ASP A 85 -2.73 9.54 3.60
N THR A 86 -1.53 10.10 3.40
CA THR A 86 -1.35 11.55 3.19
C THR A 86 -2.19 12.02 2.00
N PHE A 87 -2.11 11.30 0.88
CA PHE A 87 -2.90 11.57 -0.31
C PHE A 87 -4.39 11.57 0.02
N LYS A 88 -4.93 10.46 0.54
CA LYS A 88 -6.36 10.36 0.92
C LYS A 88 -6.85 11.53 1.74
N ILE A 89 -6.05 11.98 2.71
CA ILE A 89 -6.42 13.10 3.57
C ILE A 89 -6.45 14.43 2.81
N LEU A 90 -5.44 14.71 1.97
CA LEU A 90 -5.41 15.93 1.14
C LEU A 90 -6.66 16.07 0.28
N ILE A 91 -7.19 14.94 -0.18
CA ILE A 91 -8.35 14.86 -1.05
C ILE A 91 -9.63 15.15 -0.29
N LYS A 92 -9.79 14.52 0.89
CA LYS A 92 -10.89 14.82 1.81
C LYS A 92 -10.93 16.31 2.19
N LEU A 93 -9.78 16.99 2.12
CA LEU A 93 -9.61 18.42 2.39
C LEU A 93 -9.68 19.31 1.14
N ASP A 94 -9.91 18.77 -0.05
CA ASP A 94 -9.88 19.48 -1.35
C ASP A 94 -8.56 20.22 -1.63
N ARG A 95 -7.43 19.70 -1.12
CA ARG A 95 -6.07 20.24 -1.30
C ARG A 95 -5.35 19.54 -2.46
N LYS A 96 -5.89 19.72 -3.66
CA LYS A 96 -5.53 18.96 -4.87
C LYS A 96 -4.11 19.27 -5.36
N GLU A 97 -3.71 20.52 -5.28
CA GLU A 97 -2.38 20.99 -5.69
C GLU A 97 -1.28 20.31 -4.86
N GLU A 98 -1.47 20.22 -3.54
CA GLU A 98 -0.51 19.56 -2.65
C GLU A 98 -0.43 18.05 -2.87
N ALA A 99 -1.54 17.42 -3.27
CA ALA A 99 -1.50 16.04 -3.72
C ALA A 99 -0.63 15.95 -4.98
N ILE A 100 -0.85 16.78 -5.99
CA ILE A 100 -0.04 16.77 -7.22
C ILE A 100 1.45 16.93 -6.91
N GLU A 101 1.83 17.90 -6.08
CA GLU A 101 3.21 18.12 -5.65
C GLU A 101 3.81 16.89 -4.96
N LEU A 102 3.02 16.18 -4.15
CA LEU A 102 3.47 14.95 -3.49
C LEU A 102 3.71 13.82 -4.51
N VAL A 103 2.87 13.70 -5.54
CA VAL A 103 3.09 12.74 -6.63
C VAL A 103 4.40 13.09 -7.32
N GLU A 104 4.55 14.34 -7.75
CA GLU A 104 5.73 14.82 -8.47
C GLU A 104 7.02 14.70 -7.66
N LYS A 105 6.96 14.84 -6.35
CA LYS A 105 8.14 14.63 -5.50
C LYS A 105 8.57 13.16 -5.44
N TYR A 106 7.63 12.23 -5.33
CA TYR A 106 7.92 10.82 -5.03
C TYR A 106 7.77 9.87 -6.22
N HIS A 107 7.35 10.35 -7.40
CA HIS A 107 7.18 9.51 -8.59
C HIS A 107 8.50 8.87 -9.07
N VAL A 108 9.65 9.49 -8.77
CA VAL A 108 11.00 8.97 -9.08
C VAL A 108 11.69 8.31 -7.89
N ASP A 109 11.02 8.12 -6.75
CA ASP A 109 11.64 7.52 -5.57
C ASP A 109 11.83 6.01 -5.76
N GLU A 110 13.06 5.60 -6.04
CA GLU A 110 13.43 4.22 -6.34
C GLU A 110 13.19 3.24 -5.17
N ARG A 111 12.97 3.75 -3.94
CA ARG A 111 12.67 2.90 -2.79
C ARG A 111 11.29 2.27 -2.89
N ILE A 112 10.39 2.89 -3.65
CA ILE A 112 9.00 2.50 -3.68
C ILE A 112 8.73 1.63 -4.91
N ASP A 113 8.11 0.48 -4.70
CA ASP A 113 7.69 -0.38 -5.80
C ASP A 113 6.57 0.32 -6.60
N PRO A 114 6.77 0.60 -7.90
CA PRO A 114 5.78 1.36 -8.66
C PRO A 114 4.44 0.65 -8.82
N LEU A 115 4.38 -0.69 -8.76
CA LEU A 115 3.08 -1.36 -8.76
C LEU A 115 2.28 -1.13 -7.48
N SER A 116 2.97 -1.12 -6.35
CA SER A 116 2.36 -0.94 -5.04
C SER A 116 2.04 0.55 -4.77
N TYR A 117 2.70 1.47 -5.49
CA TYR A 117 2.58 2.93 -5.31
C TYR A 117 2.00 3.68 -6.51
N VAL A 118 2.66 3.64 -7.68
CA VAL A 118 2.25 4.40 -8.87
C VAL A 118 0.86 3.99 -9.34
N SER A 119 0.54 2.68 -9.32
CA SER A 119 -0.76 2.23 -9.81
C SER A 119 -1.94 2.77 -8.98
N PRO A 120 -2.00 2.61 -7.65
CA PRO A 120 -3.05 3.22 -6.83
C PRO A 120 -3.06 4.75 -6.89
N LEU A 121 -1.88 5.38 -6.95
CA LEU A 121 -1.75 6.82 -6.94
C LEU A 121 -2.21 7.49 -8.23
N LEU A 122 -1.75 6.98 -9.37
CA LEU A 122 -2.18 7.46 -10.68
C LEU A 122 -3.64 7.13 -10.94
N PHE A 123 -4.11 5.95 -10.50
CA PHE A 123 -5.53 5.61 -10.57
C PHE A 123 -6.37 6.66 -9.89
N TRP A 124 -6.01 6.99 -8.65
CA TRP A 124 -6.69 8.01 -7.90
C TRP A 124 -6.59 9.39 -8.56
N TYR A 125 -5.39 9.81 -8.99
CA TYR A 125 -5.18 11.07 -9.71
C TYR A 125 -6.11 11.20 -10.92
N VAL A 126 -6.23 10.12 -11.70
CA VAL A 126 -7.13 10.05 -12.85
C VAL A 126 -8.60 10.13 -12.45
N ASP A 127 -9.00 9.39 -11.42
CA ASP A 127 -10.41 9.22 -11.08
C ASP A 127 -11.01 10.44 -10.39
N GLU A 128 -10.19 11.17 -9.64
CA GLU A 128 -10.70 12.17 -8.68
C GLU A 128 -10.27 13.59 -9.01
N LEU A 129 -9.14 13.76 -9.71
CA LEU A 129 -8.72 15.07 -10.21
C LEU A 129 -9.07 15.27 -11.69
N ALA A 130 -9.46 14.21 -12.40
CA ALA A 130 -9.81 14.24 -13.82
C ALA A 130 -8.83 15.07 -14.69
N PRO A 131 -7.50 14.85 -14.57
CA PRO A 131 -6.46 15.64 -15.23
C PRO A 131 -6.61 15.61 -16.76
N LEU A 132 -6.01 16.53 -17.50
CA LEU A 132 -6.02 16.44 -18.96
C LEU A 132 -5.09 15.31 -19.43
N GLU A 133 -5.36 14.75 -20.61
CA GLU A 133 -4.51 13.69 -21.19
C GLU A 133 -3.05 14.13 -21.37
N LEU A 134 -2.83 15.42 -21.67
CA LEU A 134 -1.49 15.98 -21.83
C LEU A 134 -0.71 15.98 -20.51
N ASP A 135 -1.39 16.26 -19.39
CA ASP A 135 -0.76 16.32 -18.07
C ASP A 135 -0.26 14.93 -17.62
N LEU A 136 -0.86 13.87 -18.16
CA LEU A 136 -0.49 12.50 -17.87
C LEU A 136 0.74 12.02 -18.65
N ALA A 137 1.17 12.73 -19.69
CA ALA A 137 2.31 12.31 -20.52
C ALA A 137 3.62 12.19 -19.74
N LYS A 138 3.81 13.01 -18.69
CA LYS A 138 4.99 12.94 -17.83
C LYS A 138 5.08 11.65 -17.00
N TYR A 139 4.00 10.87 -16.91
CA TYR A 139 3.96 9.61 -16.17
C TYR A 139 4.13 8.37 -17.06
N ASP A 140 4.33 8.53 -18.38
CA ASP A 140 4.42 7.41 -19.32
C ASP A 140 5.49 6.39 -18.92
N GLN A 141 6.69 6.86 -18.55
CA GLN A 141 7.78 5.97 -18.13
C GLN A 141 7.42 5.12 -16.89
N LEU A 142 6.69 5.70 -15.94
CA LEU A 142 6.26 4.98 -14.73
C LEU A 142 5.14 4.00 -15.04
N LEU A 143 4.24 4.36 -15.96
CA LEU A 143 3.16 3.51 -16.41
C LEU A 143 3.70 2.29 -17.16
N ASP A 144 4.65 2.51 -18.06
CA ASP A 144 5.36 1.45 -18.78
C ASP A 144 6.11 0.54 -17.82
N TYR A 145 6.84 1.13 -16.87
CA TYR A 145 7.53 0.34 -15.84
C TYR A 145 6.58 -0.48 -14.97
N ALA A 146 5.41 0.07 -14.60
CA ALA A 146 4.39 -0.66 -13.86
C ALA A 146 3.82 -1.83 -14.68
N MET A 147 3.53 -1.63 -15.98
CA MET A 147 3.11 -2.69 -16.90
C MET A 147 4.14 -3.81 -17.01
N ASP A 148 5.41 -3.44 -17.19
CA ASP A 148 6.53 -4.37 -17.26
C ASP A 148 6.68 -5.20 -15.98
N LYS A 149 6.60 -4.53 -14.83
CA LYS A 149 6.64 -5.19 -13.52
C LYS A 149 5.47 -6.15 -13.35
N LEU A 150 4.26 -5.76 -13.76
CA LEU A 150 3.07 -6.60 -13.68
C LEU A 150 3.19 -7.80 -14.63
N GLY A 151 3.94 -7.62 -15.72
CA GLY A 151 4.01 -8.53 -16.84
C GLY A 151 2.68 -8.56 -17.58
N TYR A 152 2.03 -7.41 -17.69
CA TYR A 152 0.79 -7.17 -18.41
C TYR A 152 0.88 -5.82 -19.14
N HIS A 153 0.64 -5.85 -20.45
CA HIS A 153 0.63 -4.65 -21.29
C HIS A 153 -0.81 -4.31 -21.69
N SER A 154 -1.26 -3.14 -21.28
CA SER A 154 -2.59 -2.61 -21.63
C SER A 154 -2.71 -2.40 -23.13
N LYS A 155 -3.89 -2.72 -23.67
CA LYS A 155 -4.24 -2.41 -25.07
C LYS A 155 -4.85 -1.03 -25.24
N MET A 156 -5.10 -0.32 -24.13
CA MET A 156 -5.73 1.00 -24.16
C MET A 156 -4.76 2.04 -24.74
N VAL A 157 -5.31 2.90 -25.60
CA VAL A 157 -4.56 4.03 -26.19
C VAL A 157 -4.57 5.23 -25.24
N ASP A 158 -5.73 5.53 -24.67
CA ASP A 158 -5.96 6.64 -23.73
C ASP A 158 -5.23 6.40 -22.39
N ARG A 159 -4.54 7.42 -21.85
CA ARG A 159 -3.71 7.26 -20.64
C ARG A 159 -4.57 7.00 -19.42
N LYS A 160 -5.70 7.70 -19.27
CA LYS A 160 -6.64 7.46 -18.16
C LYS A 160 -7.15 6.03 -18.18
N ALA A 161 -7.61 5.55 -19.34
CA ALA A 161 -8.08 4.17 -19.49
C ALA A 161 -6.99 3.15 -19.17
N LYS A 162 -5.76 3.39 -19.64
CA LYS A 162 -4.59 2.54 -19.35
C LYS A 162 -4.28 2.47 -17.86
N ILE A 163 -4.21 3.63 -17.19
CA ILE A 163 -3.97 3.73 -15.74
C ILE A 163 -5.04 2.95 -14.97
N ARG A 164 -6.33 3.14 -15.32
CA ARG A 164 -7.45 2.43 -14.69
C ARG A 164 -7.37 0.92 -14.90
N GLU A 165 -7.08 0.48 -16.11
CA GLU A 165 -6.97 -0.95 -16.44
C GLU A 165 -5.84 -1.61 -15.64
N ILE A 166 -4.64 -1.03 -15.65
CA ILE A 166 -3.48 -1.59 -14.92
C ILE A 166 -3.78 -1.68 -13.43
N HIS A 167 -4.38 -0.63 -12.86
CA HIS A 167 -4.78 -0.64 -11.46
C HIS A 167 -5.80 -1.74 -11.16
N TRP A 168 -6.85 -1.84 -11.95
CA TRP A 168 -7.89 -2.84 -11.77
C TRP A 168 -7.33 -4.27 -11.88
N ILE A 169 -6.47 -4.53 -12.86
CA ILE A 169 -5.82 -5.85 -13.04
C ILE A 169 -4.92 -6.16 -11.85
N ASN A 170 -4.07 -5.22 -11.43
CA ASN A 170 -3.17 -5.44 -10.30
C ASN A 170 -3.96 -5.70 -9.01
N HIS A 171 -4.94 -4.85 -8.70
CA HIS A 171 -5.77 -4.97 -7.50
C HIS A 171 -6.52 -6.30 -7.46
N ASN A 172 -7.25 -6.65 -8.53
CA ASN A 172 -8.04 -7.88 -8.54
C ASN A 172 -7.19 -9.14 -8.52
N THR A 173 -6.06 -9.14 -9.21
CA THR A 173 -5.15 -10.28 -9.20
C THR A 173 -4.54 -10.46 -7.82
N SER A 174 -4.10 -9.37 -7.18
CA SER A 174 -3.62 -9.36 -5.79
C SER A 174 -4.65 -9.97 -4.83
N MET A 175 -5.89 -9.45 -4.86
CA MET A 175 -6.98 -9.94 -4.02
C MET A 175 -7.29 -11.41 -4.26
N LYS A 176 -7.33 -11.86 -5.52
CA LYS A 176 -7.52 -13.29 -5.84
C LYS A 176 -6.39 -14.14 -5.27
N TYR A 177 -5.15 -13.69 -5.42
CA TYR A 177 -3.99 -14.40 -4.90
C TYR A 177 -4.00 -14.49 -3.37
N GLU A 178 -4.28 -13.39 -2.68
CA GLU A 178 -4.40 -13.36 -1.22
C GLU A 178 -5.52 -14.25 -0.70
N ASN A 179 -6.67 -14.28 -1.40
CA ASN A 179 -7.77 -15.18 -1.08
C ASN A 179 -7.37 -16.65 -1.21
N VAL A 180 -6.57 -17.00 -2.23
CA VAL A 180 -5.99 -18.34 -2.36
C VAL A 180 -5.09 -18.64 -1.16
N LEU A 181 -4.16 -17.75 -0.83
CA LEU A 181 -3.26 -17.92 0.31
C LEU A 181 -4.02 -18.12 1.63
N THR A 182 -5.08 -17.35 1.85
CA THR A 182 -5.92 -17.44 3.04
C THR A 182 -6.68 -18.76 3.08
N LYS A 183 -7.29 -19.18 1.96
CA LYS A 183 -8.04 -20.44 1.87
C LYS A 183 -7.16 -21.67 2.10
N VAL A 184 -5.89 -21.62 1.69
CA VAL A 184 -4.97 -22.76 1.82
C VAL A 184 -4.13 -22.74 3.10
N LYS A 185 -4.18 -21.63 3.86
CA LYS A 185 -3.41 -21.49 5.10
C LYS A 185 -3.78 -22.57 6.11
N GLY A 186 -2.77 -23.29 6.61
CA GLY A 186 -2.95 -24.35 7.60
C GLY A 186 -3.42 -25.69 7.03
N LYS A 187 -3.64 -25.79 5.71
CA LYS A 187 -3.97 -27.05 5.03
C LYS A 187 -2.72 -27.90 4.73
N ALA A 188 -2.92 -29.16 4.33
CA ALA A 188 -1.84 -30.03 3.86
C ALA A 188 -1.08 -29.41 2.67
N LYS A 189 0.20 -29.78 2.49
CA LYS A 189 1.06 -29.19 1.45
C LYS A 189 0.50 -29.40 0.04
N GLU A 190 -0.04 -30.59 -0.22
CA GLU A 190 -0.62 -30.96 -1.49
C GLU A 190 -1.82 -30.07 -1.83
N GLU A 191 -2.68 -29.77 -0.84
CA GLU A 191 -3.82 -28.87 -1.01
C GLU A 191 -3.37 -27.41 -1.23
N GLN A 192 -2.31 -26.97 -0.56
CA GLN A 192 -1.71 -25.65 -0.80
C GLN A 192 -1.16 -25.53 -2.21
N ILE A 193 -0.45 -26.55 -2.69
CA ILE A 193 0.09 -26.60 -4.05
C ILE A 193 -1.05 -26.63 -5.08
N LEU A 194 -2.10 -27.41 -4.85
CA LEU A 194 -3.26 -27.49 -5.74
C LEU A 194 -3.92 -26.11 -5.90
N GLY A 195 -4.25 -25.43 -4.79
CA GLY A 195 -4.88 -24.10 -4.85
C GLY A 195 -4.01 -23.05 -5.55
N LEU A 196 -2.68 -23.11 -5.38
CA LEU A 196 -1.75 -22.22 -6.11
C LEU A 196 -1.68 -22.55 -7.60
N ARG A 197 -1.76 -23.84 -7.98
CA ARG A 197 -1.80 -24.26 -9.39
C ARG A 197 -3.09 -23.85 -10.08
N GLU A 198 -4.23 -23.98 -9.38
CA GLU A 198 -5.52 -23.49 -9.87
C GLU A 198 -5.47 -21.97 -10.14
N PHE A 199 -4.85 -21.21 -9.24
CA PHE A 199 -4.61 -19.78 -9.47
C PHE A 199 -3.73 -19.53 -10.69
N VAL A 200 -2.63 -20.26 -10.86
CA VAL A 200 -1.76 -20.12 -12.05
C VAL A 200 -2.51 -20.48 -13.34
N ALA A 201 -3.44 -21.44 -13.28
CA ALA A 201 -4.25 -21.85 -14.42
C ALA A 201 -5.28 -20.79 -14.86
N THR A 202 -5.59 -19.79 -14.03
CA THR A 202 -6.40 -18.63 -14.47
C THR A 202 -5.62 -17.63 -15.33
N ASP A 203 -4.38 -17.97 -15.68
CA ASP A 203 -3.42 -17.16 -16.44
C ASP A 203 -3.29 -15.71 -15.91
N PRO A 204 -2.93 -15.53 -14.63
CA PRO A 204 -2.73 -14.20 -14.06
C PRO A 204 -1.53 -13.51 -14.71
N PRO A 205 -1.40 -12.17 -14.58
CA PRO A 205 -0.22 -11.43 -14.98
C PRO A 205 1.09 -12.10 -14.54
N SER A 206 2.13 -11.98 -15.37
CA SER A 206 3.34 -12.79 -15.24
C SER A 206 4.03 -12.65 -13.88
N LEU A 207 3.92 -11.48 -13.23
CA LEU A 207 4.39 -11.28 -11.86
C LEU A 207 3.78 -12.29 -10.88
N TYR A 208 2.46 -12.36 -10.84
CA TYR A 208 1.72 -13.22 -9.92
C TYR A 208 1.92 -14.69 -10.26
N LYS A 209 2.04 -15.02 -11.56
CA LYS A 209 2.42 -16.36 -12.02
C LYS A 209 3.79 -16.79 -11.46
N LYS A 210 4.80 -15.90 -11.55
CA LYS A 210 6.13 -16.14 -10.98
C LYS A 210 6.10 -16.31 -9.46
N ILE A 211 5.36 -15.44 -8.75
CA ILE A 211 5.23 -15.48 -7.29
C ILE A 211 4.60 -16.81 -6.85
N ALA A 212 3.48 -17.21 -7.47
CA ALA A 212 2.78 -18.45 -7.15
C ALA A 212 3.65 -19.69 -7.43
N ASN A 213 4.32 -19.75 -8.59
CA ASN A 213 5.23 -20.85 -8.93
C ASN A 213 6.40 -20.96 -7.95
N LYS A 214 7.02 -19.84 -7.55
CA LYS A 214 8.08 -19.84 -6.53
C LYS A 214 7.60 -20.40 -5.19
N LYS A 215 6.36 -20.10 -4.80
CA LYS A 215 5.73 -20.65 -3.58
C LYS A 215 5.51 -22.16 -3.71
N ILE A 216 5.02 -22.64 -4.86
CA ILE A 216 4.85 -24.07 -5.16
C ILE A 216 6.20 -24.81 -5.07
N GLU A 217 7.24 -24.28 -5.70
CA GLU A 217 8.59 -24.87 -5.65
C GLU A 217 9.12 -24.99 -4.22
N THR A 218 8.88 -23.96 -3.40
CA THR A 218 9.29 -23.95 -1.99
C THR A 218 8.55 -25.03 -1.20
N LEU A 219 7.23 -25.16 -1.41
CA LEU A 219 6.41 -26.18 -0.74
C LEU A 219 6.75 -27.61 -1.19
N SER A 220 7.22 -27.78 -2.43
CA SER A 220 7.56 -29.09 -3.01
C SER A 220 8.92 -29.63 -2.58
N LYS A 221 9.81 -28.77 -2.05
CA LYS A 221 11.17 -29.13 -1.60
C LYS A 221 11.26 -29.46 -0.11
N LEU A 222 10.26 -29.08 0.68
CA LEU A 222 10.15 -29.33 2.12
C LEU A 222 9.30 -30.56 2.38
#